data_AF-A0A956KH56-F1
#
_entry.id   AF-A0A956KH56-F1
#
_cell.length_a   1.000
_cell.length_b   1.000
_cell.length_c   1.000
_cell.angle_alpha   90.00
_cell.angle_beta   90.00
_cell.angle_gamma   90.00
#
_symmetry.space_group_name_H-M   'P 1'
#
loop_
_entity.id
_entity.type
_entity.pdbx_description
1 polymer ?
#
loop_
_entity_poly.entity_id
_entity_poly.type
_entity_poly.pdbx_seq_one_letter_code
_entity_poly.pdbx_strand_id
1 'polypeptide(L)'
;YSWSGVMGTTPAWVWDPMTEETCQVADARASALVSDFVLDHARVTARMRVGTADDDDFVGLVFGAQDDAHFYLASWKQTAQAFCDQTVVPAGITIKRIAADAPEDITCADLHNPHDTPRSTLLVAASEVHDVGWKSGVEYLWEIVHLGELMTLRVRAAASQAVIAETTFVDGAYPRGAVGVFASSQAEACFTDVRTTCVD
;
A
#
# COMPACT_ATOMS: atom_id res chain seq x y z
N TYR A 1 10.21 -5.00 5.02
CA TYR A 1 9.41 -5.43 6.18
C TYR A 1 8.53 -6.61 5.79
N SER A 2 8.22 -7.50 6.74
CA SER A 2 7.29 -8.63 6.52
C SER A 2 6.63 -8.99 7.85
N TRP A 3 5.33 -9.25 7.83
CA TRP A 3 4.56 -9.44 9.07
C TRP A 3 4.12 -10.90 9.21
N SER A 4 4.75 -11.64 10.14
CA SER A 4 4.49 -13.07 10.33
C SER A 4 3.13 -13.40 10.94
N GLY A 5 2.48 -12.41 11.59
CA GLY A 5 1.11 -12.52 12.11
C GLY A 5 0.01 -12.46 11.03
N VAL A 6 0.39 -12.31 9.77
CA VAL A 6 -0.51 -12.30 8.61
C VAL A 6 -0.44 -13.65 7.89
N MET A 7 -1.58 -14.16 7.42
CA MET A 7 -1.66 -15.44 6.70
C MET A 7 -0.89 -15.39 5.37
N GLY A 8 -0.37 -16.54 4.92
CA GLY A 8 0.30 -16.69 3.63
C GLY A 8 1.68 -17.38 3.69
N THR A 9 2.27 -17.58 2.52
CA THR A 9 3.64 -18.12 2.36
C THR A 9 4.72 -17.05 2.56
N THR A 10 6.00 -17.43 2.47
CA THR A 10 7.10 -16.46 2.58
C THR A 10 7.13 -15.54 1.36
N PRO A 11 7.19 -14.20 1.54
CA PRO A 11 7.31 -13.27 0.43
C PRO A 11 8.55 -13.50 -0.43
N ALA A 12 8.41 -13.30 -1.74
CA ALA A 12 9.49 -13.38 -2.71
C ALA A 12 9.52 -12.12 -3.56
N TRP A 13 10.36 -11.15 -3.18
CA TRP A 13 10.61 -9.95 -3.98
C TRP A 13 11.77 -10.19 -4.94
N VAL A 14 11.54 -9.96 -6.23
CA VAL A 14 12.51 -10.11 -7.31
C VAL A 14 12.75 -8.76 -7.94
N TRP A 15 14.01 -8.45 -8.27
CA TRP A 15 14.40 -7.27 -9.05
C TRP A 15 14.86 -7.71 -10.44
N ASP A 16 14.26 -7.12 -11.48
CA ASP A 16 14.72 -7.24 -12.85
C ASP A 16 15.50 -5.98 -13.24
N PRO A 17 16.84 -6.07 -13.41
CA PRO A 17 17.66 -4.92 -13.78
C PRO A 17 17.47 -4.45 -15.23
N MET A 18 16.83 -5.26 -16.10
CA MET A 18 16.60 -4.88 -17.49
C MET A 18 15.38 -3.98 -17.65
N THR A 19 14.34 -4.21 -16.85
CA THR A 19 13.10 -3.42 -16.86
C THR A 19 13.05 -2.40 -15.72
N GLU A 20 14.01 -2.44 -14.80
CA GLU A 20 14.00 -1.67 -13.55
C GLU A 20 12.71 -1.88 -12.75
N GLU A 21 12.25 -3.13 -12.72
CA GLU A 21 10.99 -3.57 -12.10
C GLU A 21 11.27 -4.44 -10.89
N THR A 22 10.59 -4.15 -9.78
CA THR A 22 10.51 -5.08 -8.66
C THR A 22 9.13 -5.70 -8.59
N CYS A 23 9.07 -7.02 -8.46
CA CYS A 23 7.81 -7.74 -8.30
C CYS A 23 7.84 -8.57 -7.03
N GLN A 24 6.74 -8.54 -6.29
CA GLN A 24 6.40 -9.63 -5.41
C GLN A 24 5.79 -10.73 -6.29
N VAL A 25 6.43 -11.91 -6.35
CA VAL A 25 6.06 -12.98 -7.31
C VAL A 25 5.31 -14.17 -6.69
N ALA A 26 4.94 -14.09 -5.40
CA ALA A 26 4.35 -15.21 -4.67
C ALA A 26 3.10 -14.77 -3.91
N ASP A 27 2.03 -15.56 -3.98
CA ASP A 27 0.92 -15.40 -3.06
C ASP A 27 1.41 -15.69 -1.61
N ALA A 28 1.60 -14.62 -0.85
CA ALA A 28 2.41 -14.62 0.36
C ALA A 28 1.86 -13.67 1.43
N ARG A 29 2.40 -13.78 2.64
CA ARG A 29 2.10 -12.85 3.74
C ARG A 29 2.35 -11.41 3.32
N ALA A 30 1.67 -10.49 4.00
CA ALA A 30 1.92 -9.07 3.85
C ALA A 30 3.41 -8.75 3.99
N SER A 31 3.92 -7.97 3.05
CA SER A 31 5.31 -7.52 3.05
C SER A 31 5.47 -6.22 2.28
N ALA A 32 6.52 -5.50 2.62
CA ALA A 32 6.91 -4.29 1.93
C ALA A 32 8.42 -4.27 1.64
N LEU A 33 8.79 -3.80 0.46
CA LEU A 33 10.16 -3.44 0.13
C LEU A 33 10.33 -1.95 0.40
N VAL A 34 10.99 -1.61 1.50
CA VAL A 34 11.13 -0.23 2.00
C VAL A 34 12.50 0.30 1.64
N SER A 35 12.51 1.50 1.06
CA SER A 35 13.73 2.22 0.66
C SER A 35 14.37 2.95 1.84
N ASP A 36 15.60 3.40 1.65
CA ASP A 36 16.33 4.29 2.57
C ASP A 36 15.94 5.77 2.41
N PHE A 37 15.12 6.12 1.41
CA PHE A 37 14.61 7.48 1.24
C PHE A 37 13.58 7.83 2.31
N VAL A 38 13.78 8.98 2.94
CA VAL A 38 12.85 9.54 3.93
C VAL A 38 12.01 10.62 3.28
N LEU A 39 10.69 10.45 3.33
CA LEU A 39 9.72 11.50 3.03
C LEU A 39 9.74 12.52 4.17
N ASP A 40 10.03 13.77 3.87
CA ASP A 40 9.93 14.92 4.77
C ASP A 40 9.63 16.13 3.88
N HIS A 41 8.38 16.59 3.89
CA HIS A 41 7.88 17.58 2.91
C HIS A 41 8.24 17.16 1.48
N ALA A 42 7.78 15.96 1.11
CA ALA A 42 8.21 15.29 -0.11
C ALA A 42 7.05 14.58 -0.80
N ARG A 43 7.27 14.26 -2.07
CA ARG A 43 6.40 13.44 -2.91
C ARG A 43 7.09 12.13 -3.23
N VAL A 44 6.35 11.03 -3.16
CA VAL A 44 6.70 9.75 -3.80
C VAL A 44 5.79 9.52 -5.00
N THR A 45 6.34 8.98 -6.08
CA THR A 45 5.59 8.40 -7.19
C THR A 45 6.00 6.95 -7.41
N ALA A 46 5.08 6.12 -7.86
CA ALA A 46 5.36 4.74 -8.28
C ALA A 46 4.43 4.34 -9.44
N ARG A 47 4.92 3.48 -10.33
CA ARG A 47 4.08 2.74 -11.28
C ARG A 47 3.76 1.39 -10.65
N MET A 48 2.49 0.98 -10.68
CA MET A 48 2.02 -0.28 -10.13
C MET A 48 1.24 -1.06 -11.18
N ARG A 49 1.46 -2.37 -11.26
CA ARG A 49 0.69 -3.31 -12.07
C ARG A 49 0.61 -4.65 -11.36
N VAL A 50 -0.54 -5.33 -11.46
CA VAL A 50 -0.64 -6.76 -11.15
C VAL A 50 -0.56 -7.55 -12.45
N GLY A 51 0.47 -8.39 -12.60
CA GLY A 51 0.77 -9.10 -13.85
C GLY A 51 -0.16 -10.26 -14.19
N THR A 52 -0.81 -10.83 -13.16
CA THR A 52 -1.72 -11.97 -13.28
C THR A 52 -3.19 -11.57 -13.10
N ALA A 53 -4.09 -12.41 -13.60
CA ALA A 53 -5.53 -12.36 -13.29
C ALA A 53 -5.92 -13.31 -12.15
N ASP A 54 -4.94 -14.04 -11.59
CA ASP A 54 -5.14 -14.89 -10.42
C ASP A 54 -5.08 -14.04 -9.14
N ASP A 55 -5.97 -14.38 -8.20
CA ASP A 55 -6.19 -13.66 -6.95
C ASP A 55 -6.77 -12.23 -7.10
N ASP A 56 -7.26 -11.67 -6.00
CA ASP A 56 -7.97 -10.39 -5.99
C ASP A 56 -7.61 -9.49 -4.78
N ASP A 57 -6.44 -9.73 -4.21
CA ASP A 57 -5.98 -9.21 -2.93
C ASP A 57 -5.20 -7.89 -3.06
N PHE A 58 -4.24 -7.64 -2.16
CA PHE A 58 -3.80 -6.28 -1.83
C PHE A 58 -2.45 -5.94 -2.44
N VAL A 59 -2.40 -4.75 -3.05
CA VAL A 59 -1.17 -4.08 -3.49
C VAL A 59 -1.19 -2.62 -3.06
N GLY A 60 -0.03 -1.99 -2.90
CA GLY A 60 -0.01 -0.58 -2.51
C GLY A 60 1.34 -0.03 -2.12
N LEU A 61 1.32 0.99 -1.26
CA LEU A 61 2.50 1.68 -0.75
C LEU A 61 2.48 1.76 0.78
N VAL A 62 3.64 1.55 1.38
CA VAL A 62 3.96 1.94 2.76
C VAL A 62 4.64 3.30 2.71
N PHE A 63 4.26 4.24 3.57
CA PHE A 63 4.86 5.56 3.63
C PHE A 63 4.83 6.11 5.06
N GLY A 64 5.67 7.11 5.33
CA GLY A 64 5.84 7.64 6.69
C GLY A 64 6.34 6.57 7.68
N ALA A 65 7.02 5.52 7.19
CA ALA A 65 7.46 4.43 8.06
C ALA A 65 8.57 4.91 9.00
N GLN A 66 8.36 4.77 10.31
CA GLN A 66 9.40 4.97 11.33
C GLN A 66 10.23 3.71 11.51
N ASP A 67 9.53 2.58 11.50
CA ASP A 67 10.03 1.22 11.63
C ASP A 67 8.99 0.26 11.00
N ASP A 68 9.14 -1.04 11.21
CA ASP A 68 8.24 -2.07 10.73
C ASP A 68 6.99 -2.30 11.59
N ALA A 69 6.77 -1.47 12.62
CA ALA A 69 5.57 -1.47 13.47
C ALA A 69 4.77 -0.14 13.40
N HIS A 70 5.36 0.92 12.86
CA HIS A 70 4.79 2.28 12.80
C HIS A 70 4.90 2.88 11.39
N PHE A 71 3.80 2.84 10.64
CA PHE A 71 3.76 3.32 9.26
C PHE A 71 2.34 3.61 8.79
N TYR A 72 2.20 4.36 7.71
CA TYR A 72 0.94 4.41 6.95
C TYR A 72 0.95 3.38 5.82
N LEU A 73 -0.21 2.79 5.57
CA LEU A 73 -0.46 1.84 4.48
C LEU A 73 -1.58 2.40 3.59
N ALA A 74 -1.26 2.68 2.33
CA ALA A 74 -2.26 2.88 1.28
C ALA A 74 -2.33 1.60 0.45
N SER A 75 -3.45 0.88 0.51
CA SER A 75 -3.63 -0.41 -0.17
C SER A 75 -4.84 -0.40 -1.10
N TRP A 76 -4.81 -1.22 -2.13
CA TRP A 76 -5.87 -1.39 -3.12
C TRP A 76 -6.20 -2.88 -3.29
N LYS A 77 -7.45 -3.26 -3.04
CA LYS A 77 -7.99 -4.62 -3.25
C LYS A 77 -8.85 -4.68 -4.53
N GLN A 78 -8.81 -5.79 -5.28
CA GLN A 78 -9.59 -5.94 -6.53
C GLN A 78 -11.07 -6.26 -6.27
N THR A 79 -11.36 -7.26 -5.44
CA THR A 79 -12.74 -7.72 -5.23
C THR A 79 -13.04 -7.74 -3.74
N ALA A 80 -14.29 -7.47 -3.36
CA ALA A 80 -14.70 -7.59 -1.97
C ALA A 80 -14.73 -9.06 -1.53
N GLN A 81 -14.17 -9.36 -0.36
CA GLN A 81 -14.07 -10.74 0.14
C GLN A 81 -14.16 -10.77 1.67
N ALA A 82 -14.75 -11.82 2.23
CA ALA A 82 -14.56 -12.14 3.64
C ALA A 82 -13.10 -12.53 3.87
N PHE A 83 -12.37 -11.72 4.63
CA PHE A 83 -10.93 -11.84 4.83
C PHE A 83 -10.58 -11.83 6.32
N CYS A 84 -9.33 -12.11 6.66
CA CYS A 84 -8.83 -12.14 8.05
C CYS A 84 -9.72 -12.96 9.00
N ASP A 85 -10.55 -12.29 9.81
CA ASP A 85 -11.49 -12.83 10.79
C ASP A 85 -12.92 -13.00 10.24
N GLN A 86 -13.04 -13.28 8.94
CA GLN A 86 -14.30 -13.37 8.18
C GLN A 86 -15.03 -12.02 8.01
N THR A 87 -14.37 -10.91 8.32
CA THR A 87 -14.86 -9.56 8.02
C THR A 87 -14.84 -9.33 6.52
N VAL A 88 -15.93 -8.79 5.96
CA VAL A 88 -15.98 -8.43 4.54
C VAL A 88 -15.13 -7.18 4.32
N VAL A 89 -14.00 -7.35 3.64
CA VAL A 89 -13.14 -6.25 3.18
C VAL A 89 -13.61 -5.82 1.79
N PRO A 90 -13.95 -4.53 1.58
CA PRO A 90 -14.42 -4.05 0.28
C PRO A 90 -13.30 -4.01 -0.77
N ALA A 91 -13.70 -4.02 -2.05
CA ALA A 91 -12.81 -3.61 -3.13
C ALA A 91 -12.49 -2.11 -3.02
N GLY A 92 -11.38 -1.69 -3.62
CA GLY A 92 -11.00 -0.29 -3.67
C GLY A 92 -9.83 0.09 -2.77
N ILE A 93 -9.60 1.40 -2.65
CA ILE A 93 -8.40 1.98 -2.05
C ILE A 93 -8.69 2.38 -0.60
N THR A 94 -7.88 1.90 0.34
CA THR A 94 -7.94 2.30 1.75
C THR A 94 -6.62 2.90 2.22
N ILE A 95 -6.68 3.76 3.23
CA ILE A 95 -5.51 4.31 3.91
C ILE A 95 -5.66 4.02 5.40
N LYS A 96 -4.67 3.34 5.99
CA LYS A 96 -4.60 3.07 7.43
C LYS A 96 -3.30 3.58 8.02
N ARG A 97 -3.35 4.05 9.27
CA ARG A 97 -2.18 4.21 10.13
C ARG A 97 -2.00 2.93 10.94
N ILE A 98 -0.82 2.33 10.91
CA ILE A 98 -0.43 1.18 11.72
C ILE A 98 0.46 1.67 12.86
N ALA A 99 0.18 1.23 14.08
CA ALA A 99 0.96 1.52 15.28
C ALA A 99 0.87 0.32 16.23
N ALA A 100 1.99 -0.39 16.42
CA ALA A 100 2.07 -1.58 17.26
C ALA A 100 3.33 -1.56 18.13
N ASP A 101 3.32 -2.26 19.26
CA ASP A 101 4.48 -2.34 20.15
C ASP A 101 5.65 -3.10 19.49
N ALA A 102 5.33 -4.13 18.69
CA ALA A 102 6.29 -4.86 17.88
C ALA A 102 5.68 -5.31 16.52
N PRO A 103 6.50 -5.58 15.49
CA PRO A 103 6.02 -6.02 14.18
C PRO A 103 5.23 -7.33 14.23
N GLU A 104 5.60 -8.26 15.11
CA GLU A 104 4.88 -9.53 15.30
C GLU A 104 3.46 -9.37 15.85
N ASP A 105 3.14 -8.23 16.47
CA ASP A 105 1.80 -7.95 16.98
C ASP A 105 0.82 -7.53 15.87
N ILE A 106 1.34 -7.15 14.70
CA ILE A 106 0.51 -6.75 13.55
C ILE A 106 -0.18 -7.98 12.99
N THR A 107 -1.50 -7.95 13.04
CA THR A 107 -2.37 -9.00 12.52
C THR A 107 -2.90 -8.65 11.14
N CYS A 108 -3.49 -9.65 10.47
CA CYS A 108 -4.23 -9.45 9.23
C CYS A 108 -5.27 -8.33 9.33
N ALA A 109 -6.06 -8.30 10.42
CA ALA A 109 -7.13 -7.32 10.61
C ALA A 109 -6.59 -5.89 10.75
N ASP A 110 -5.43 -5.72 11.39
CA ASP A 110 -4.79 -4.41 11.53
C ASP A 110 -4.45 -3.82 10.15
N LEU A 111 -4.01 -4.65 9.20
CA LEU A 111 -3.69 -4.20 7.84
C LEU A 111 -4.93 -4.01 6.96
N HIS A 112 -5.92 -4.90 7.06
CA HIS A 112 -6.90 -5.10 5.99
C HIS A 112 -8.36 -4.84 6.37
N ASN A 113 -8.75 -4.96 7.64
CA ASN A 113 -10.15 -4.76 7.99
C ASN A 113 -10.55 -3.28 7.76
N PRO A 114 -11.78 -3.01 7.26
CA PRO A 114 -12.24 -1.68 6.89
C PRO A 114 -12.75 -0.88 8.09
N HIS A 115 -12.06 -1.00 9.24
CA HIS A 115 -12.35 -0.30 10.47
C HIS A 115 -11.10 -0.22 11.35
N ASP A 116 -11.17 0.58 12.41
CA ASP A 116 -10.13 0.69 13.42
C ASP A 116 -9.90 -0.64 14.15
N THR A 117 -8.68 -0.85 14.60
CA THR A 117 -8.28 -1.92 15.51
C THR A 117 -7.44 -1.33 16.63
N PRO A 118 -7.10 -2.10 17.69
CA PRO A 118 -6.19 -1.59 18.72
C PRO A 118 -4.81 -1.13 18.22
N ARG A 119 -4.37 -1.60 17.04
CA ARG A 119 -3.06 -1.29 16.43
C ARG A 119 -3.16 -0.59 15.07
N SER A 120 -4.36 -0.19 14.66
CA SER A 120 -4.54 0.52 13.40
C SER A 120 -5.72 1.49 13.43
N THR A 121 -5.59 2.59 12.71
CA THR A 121 -6.66 3.57 12.50
C THR A 121 -6.96 3.65 11.01
N LEU A 122 -8.22 3.53 10.63
CA LEU A 122 -8.70 3.77 9.28
C LEU A 122 -8.78 5.28 9.05
N LEU A 123 -7.94 5.80 8.15
CA LEU A 123 -7.89 7.21 7.81
C LEU A 123 -8.77 7.55 6.61
N VAL A 124 -8.82 6.64 5.63
CA VAL A 124 -9.68 6.76 4.44
C VAL A 124 -10.23 5.38 4.07
N ALA A 125 -11.54 5.25 4.02
CA ALA A 125 -12.25 4.07 3.55
C ALA A 125 -12.38 4.05 2.02
N ALA A 126 -12.50 2.85 1.44
CA ALA A 126 -12.70 2.68 0.00
C ALA A 126 -13.92 3.44 -0.53
N SER A 127 -15.02 3.43 0.23
CA SER A 127 -16.25 4.16 -0.11
C SER A 127 -16.10 5.68 -0.15
N GLU A 128 -15.04 6.23 0.45
CA GLU A 128 -14.80 7.68 0.49
C GLU A 128 -13.98 8.18 -0.71
N VAL A 129 -13.22 7.29 -1.36
CA VAL A 129 -12.28 7.67 -2.42
C VAL A 129 -12.49 6.90 -3.72
N HIS A 130 -12.50 5.58 -3.66
CA HIS A 130 -12.58 4.70 -4.83
C HIS A 130 -12.88 3.27 -4.38
N ASP A 131 -14.11 2.81 -4.60
CA ASP A 131 -14.63 1.50 -4.21
C ASP A 131 -14.58 0.46 -5.34
N VAL A 132 -13.84 0.77 -6.41
CA VAL A 132 -13.62 -0.13 -7.54
C VAL A 132 -12.21 -0.72 -7.46
N GLY A 133 -12.10 -2.01 -7.74
CA GLY A 133 -10.83 -2.73 -7.72
C GLY A 133 -9.87 -2.37 -8.85
N TRP A 134 -8.60 -2.69 -8.64
CA TRP A 134 -7.59 -2.69 -9.69
C TRP A 134 -7.89 -3.77 -10.73
N LYS A 135 -7.39 -3.58 -11.96
CA LYS A 135 -7.55 -4.54 -13.06
C LYS A 135 -6.20 -5.19 -13.38
N SER A 136 -6.22 -6.50 -13.61
CA SER A 136 -5.03 -7.25 -14.03
C SER A 136 -4.45 -6.70 -15.35
N GLY A 137 -3.12 -6.69 -15.44
CA GLY A 137 -2.37 -6.19 -16.59
C GLY A 137 -2.46 -4.67 -16.82
N VAL A 138 -3.20 -3.93 -16.01
CA VAL A 138 -3.35 -2.46 -16.14
C VAL A 138 -2.31 -1.77 -15.26
N GLU A 139 -1.64 -0.78 -15.84
CA GLU A 139 -0.69 0.07 -15.12
C GLU A 139 -1.36 1.30 -14.52
N TYR A 140 -1.01 1.58 -13.26
CA TYR A 140 -1.49 2.72 -12.49
C TYR A 140 -0.31 3.55 -11.97
N LEU A 141 -0.48 4.88 -11.97
CA LEU A 141 0.48 5.82 -11.42
C LEU A 141 0.01 6.23 -10.02
N TRP A 142 0.75 5.83 -9.01
CA TRP A 142 0.55 6.23 -7.63
C TRP A 142 1.38 7.45 -7.31
N GLU A 143 0.81 8.38 -6.56
CA GLU A 143 1.46 9.59 -6.06
C GLU A 143 1.00 9.83 -4.63
N ILE A 144 1.94 9.97 -3.70
CA ILE A 144 1.68 10.45 -2.34
C ILE A 144 2.49 11.71 -2.12
N VAL A 145 1.82 12.80 -1.75
CA VAL A 145 2.45 14.04 -1.28
C VAL A 145 2.32 14.07 0.25
N HIS A 146 3.45 14.20 0.94
CA HIS A 146 3.55 14.09 2.39
C HIS A 146 4.14 15.37 3.00
N LEU A 147 3.29 16.22 3.58
CA LEU A 147 3.66 17.55 4.09
C LEU A 147 3.49 17.60 5.63
N GLY A 148 4.14 16.68 6.33
CA GLY A 148 3.96 16.54 7.78
C GLY A 148 2.63 15.88 8.12
N GLU A 149 1.66 16.68 8.56
CA GLU A 149 0.33 16.19 8.94
C GLU A 149 -0.67 16.14 7.78
N LEU A 150 -0.45 16.93 6.72
CA LEU A 150 -1.33 16.98 5.55
C LEU A 150 -0.77 16.08 4.45
N MET A 151 -1.57 15.13 3.99
CA MET A 151 -1.17 14.15 3.00
C MET A 151 -2.21 14.03 1.90
N THR A 152 -1.74 13.85 0.66
CA THR A 152 -2.59 13.62 -0.51
C THR A 152 -2.18 12.33 -1.19
N LEU A 153 -3.13 11.43 -1.41
CA LEU A 153 -2.99 10.26 -2.29
C LEU A 153 -3.67 10.58 -3.62
N ARG A 154 -3.01 10.27 -4.73
CA ARG A 154 -3.59 10.30 -6.07
C ARG A 154 -3.17 9.05 -6.84
N VAL A 155 -4.15 8.40 -7.48
CA VAL A 155 -3.92 7.30 -8.41
C VAL A 155 -4.49 7.66 -9.78
N ARG A 156 -3.69 7.50 -10.83
CA ARG A 156 -4.09 7.73 -12.24
C ARG A 156 -3.92 6.45 -13.06
N ALA A 157 -4.73 6.27 -14.09
CA ALA A 157 -4.46 5.26 -15.11
C ALA A 157 -3.25 5.68 -15.95
N ALA A 158 -2.25 4.81 -16.13
CA ALA A 158 -1.03 5.18 -16.86
C ALA A 158 -1.31 5.52 -18.33
N ALA A 159 -2.18 4.75 -18.98
CA ALA A 159 -2.47 4.89 -20.41
C ALA A 159 -3.20 6.19 -20.76
N SER A 160 -4.13 6.64 -19.91
CA SER A 160 -5.00 7.80 -20.20
C SER A 160 -4.70 9.03 -19.34
N GLN A 161 -3.89 8.88 -18.28
CA GLN A 161 -3.70 9.88 -17.22
C GLN A 161 -4.98 10.28 -16.47
N ALA A 162 -6.09 9.54 -16.66
CA ALA A 162 -7.33 9.80 -15.94
C ALA A 162 -7.13 9.56 -14.44
N VAL A 163 -7.60 10.50 -13.61
CA VAL A 163 -7.65 10.33 -12.15
C VAL A 163 -8.66 9.24 -11.83
N ILE A 164 -8.19 8.20 -11.14
CA ILE A 164 -8.98 7.06 -10.67
C ILE A 164 -9.42 7.30 -9.23
N ALA A 165 -8.50 7.80 -8.42
CA ALA A 165 -8.69 8.10 -7.01
C ALA A 165 -7.89 9.34 -6.64
N GLU A 166 -8.45 10.22 -5.84
CA GLU A 166 -7.75 11.33 -5.21
C GLU A 166 -8.39 11.63 -3.86
N THR A 167 -7.57 11.71 -2.81
CA THR A 167 -8.02 12.08 -1.46
C THR A 167 -6.93 12.86 -0.74
N THR A 168 -7.35 13.77 0.14
CA THR A 168 -6.48 14.49 1.06
C THR A 168 -6.97 14.24 2.48
N PHE A 169 -6.06 13.87 3.37
CA PHE A 169 -6.35 13.50 4.75
C PHE A 169 -5.31 14.12 5.69
N VAL A 170 -5.67 14.24 6.96
CA VAL A 170 -4.82 14.85 8.00
C VAL A 170 -4.56 13.83 9.09
N ASP A 171 -3.29 13.49 9.32
CA ASP A 171 -2.82 12.73 10.46
C ASP A 171 -1.35 13.07 10.74
N GLY A 172 -1.02 13.50 11.95
CA GLY A 172 0.32 13.97 12.31
C GLY A 172 1.20 12.94 13.01
N ALA A 173 0.81 11.65 13.04
CA ALA A 173 1.55 10.64 13.80
C ALA A 173 2.97 10.43 13.26
N TYR A 174 3.12 10.41 11.93
CA TYR A 174 4.40 10.15 11.26
C TYR A 174 4.74 11.28 10.28
N PRO A 175 5.19 12.46 10.77
CA PRO A 175 5.36 13.65 9.93
C PRO A 175 6.49 13.54 8.89
N ARG A 176 7.36 12.54 9.04
CA ARG A 176 8.41 12.15 8.10
C ARG A 176 8.62 10.65 8.21
N GLY A 177 9.10 9.96 7.19
CA GLY A 177 9.44 8.54 7.32
C GLY A 177 9.77 7.86 6.00
N ALA A 178 10.23 6.62 6.06
CA ALA A 178 10.62 5.87 4.87
C ALA A 178 9.40 5.51 4.00
N VAL A 179 9.68 5.16 2.75
CA VAL A 179 8.67 4.77 1.76
C VAL A 179 9.02 3.43 1.13
N GLY A 180 8.00 2.63 0.83
CA GLY A 180 8.14 1.32 0.22
C GLY A 180 6.92 0.89 -0.56
N VAL A 181 7.12 -0.14 -1.38
CA VAL A 181 6.04 -0.82 -2.12
C VAL A 181 5.53 -2.01 -1.31
N PHE A 182 4.25 -2.33 -1.42
CA PHE A 182 3.56 -3.30 -0.58
C PHE A 182 2.76 -4.31 -1.40
N ALA A 183 2.74 -5.56 -0.94
CA ALA A 183 1.85 -6.60 -1.41
C ALA A 183 1.45 -7.55 -0.26
N SER A 184 0.23 -8.07 -0.30
CA SER A 184 -0.28 -9.08 0.63
C SER A 184 -1.25 -10.00 -0.09
N SER A 185 -1.01 -11.31 -0.02
CA SER A 185 -1.85 -12.36 -0.60
C SER A 185 -2.06 -12.18 -2.12
N GLN A 186 -1.11 -11.51 -2.79
CA GLN A 186 -1.20 -11.22 -4.22
C GLN A 186 0.15 -11.44 -4.88
N ALA A 187 0.18 -12.36 -5.85
CA ALA A 187 1.34 -12.59 -6.71
C ALA A 187 1.39 -11.59 -7.87
N GLU A 188 2.58 -11.43 -8.44
CA GLU A 188 2.90 -10.53 -9.56
C GLU A 188 2.49 -9.07 -9.30
N ALA A 189 2.58 -8.63 -8.06
CA ALA A 189 2.47 -7.23 -7.68
C ALA A 189 3.78 -6.52 -8.01
N CYS A 190 3.79 -5.82 -9.15
CA CYS A 190 4.99 -5.26 -9.74
C CYS A 190 5.00 -3.73 -9.69
N PHE A 191 6.18 -3.19 -9.46
CA PHE A 191 6.43 -1.77 -9.31
C PHE A 191 7.65 -1.33 -10.10
N THR A 192 7.51 -0.21 -10.82
CA THR A 192 8.60 0.47 -11.52
C THR A 192 8.59 1.95 -11.16
N ASP A 193 9.69 2.64 -11.48
CA ASP A 193 9.76 4.09 -11.44
C ASP A 193 9.40 4.71 -10.08
N VAL A 194 9.82 4.03 -9.00
CA VAL A 194 9.63 4.53 -7.63
C VAL A 194 10.60 5.69 -7.39
N ARG A 195 10.07 6.91 -7.28
CA ARG A 195 10.87 8.14 -7.16
C ARG A 195 10.39 8.99 -6.00
N THR A 196 11.33 9.62 -5.31
CA THR A 196 11.07 10.62 -4.29
C THR A 196 11.61 11.97 -4.74
N THR A 197 10.87 13.03 -4.44
CA THR A 197 11.24 14.42 -4.74
C THR A 197 10.80 15.32 -3.60
N CYS A 198 11.62 16.27 -3.17
CA CYS A 198 11.20 17.28 -2.22
C CYS A 198 10.08 18.14 -2.82
N VAL A 199 9.18 18.62 -1.96
CA VAL A 199 8.14 19.58 -2.30
C VAL A 199 8.49 20.87 -1.56
N ASP A 200 8.67 21.94 -2.32
CA ASP A 200 8.96 23.27 -1.78
C ASP A 200 7.77 23.87 -1.02
#